data_AF-W1F0R2-F1
#
_entry.id   AF-W1F0R2-F1
#
_cell.length_a   1.000
_cell.length_b   1.000
_cell.length_c   1.000
_cell.angle_alpha   90.00
_cell.angle_beta   90.00
_cell.angle_gamma   90.00
#
_symmetry.space_group_name_H-M   'P 1'
#
loop_
_entity.id
_entity.type
_entity.pdbx_description
1 polymer ?
#
loop_
_entity_poly.entity_id
_entity_poly.type
_entity_poly.pdbx_seq_one_letter_code
_entity_poly.pdbx_strand_id
1 'polypeptide(L)'
;MSRTIFCTFLQREAEGQDFQLYPGELGKRIYNEISKEAWAQWQHKQTMLINEKKLNMMNAEHRKLLEQEMVNFLFEGKEVHIEAIRRKIKNKTVPEHASGNLHKNKHNTHPE
;
A
#
# COMPACT_ATOMS: atom_id res chain seq x y z
N MET A 1 18.29 4.25 -18.94
CA MET A 1 18.45 5.02 -17.68
C MET A 1 17.10 5.06 -17.01
N SER A 2 17.04 4.80 -15.71
CA SER A 2 15.81 4.88 -14.93
C SER A 2 15.44 6.35 -14.71
N ARG A 3 14.20 6.73 -15.05
CA ARG A 3 13.69 8.07 -14.82
C ARG A 3 13.32 8.22 -13.34
N THR A 4 13.92 9.16 -12.64
CA THR A 4 13.49 9.51 -11.27
C THR A 4 12.34 10.50 -11.32
N ILE A 5 11.32 10.27 -10.50
CA ILE A 5 10.19 11.17 -10.31
C ILE A 5 9.93 11.39 -8.83
N PHE A 6 9.30 12.51 -8.48
CA PHE A 6 8.71 12.67 -7.17
C PHE A 6 7.38 11.91 -7.13
N CYS A 7 7.34 10.81 -6.39
CA CYS A 7 6.14 9.98 -6.30
C CYS A 7 5.17 10.57 -5.29
N THR A 8 3.99 11.02 -5.74
CA THR A 8 2.98 11.62 -4.86
C THR A 8 2.36 10.62 -3.88
N PHE A 9 2.29 9.34 -4.26
CA PHE A 9 1.82 8.28 -3.36
C PHE A 9 2.82 7.98 -2.22
N LEU A 10 4.12 7.93 -2.53
CA LEU A 10 5.17 7.62 -1.55
C LEU A 10 5.73 8.87 -0.84
N GLN A 11 5.39 10.07 -1.32
CA GLN A 11 5.91 11.36 -0.86
C GLN A 11 7.44 11.42 -0.84
N ARG A 12 8.09 10.79 -1.84
CA ARG A 12 9.55 10.76 -2.00
C ARG A 12 9.96 10.57 -3.45
N GLU A 13 11.22 10.85 -3.76
CA GLU A 13 11.81 10.48 -5.04
C GLU A 13 11.91 8.97 -5.18
N ALA A 14 11.48 8.46 -6.34
CA ALA A 14 11.49 7.05 -6.66
C ALA A 14 11.58 6.85 -8.19
N GLU A 15 11.84 5.61 -8.59
CA GLU A 15 11.90 5.25 -10.01
C GLU A 15 10.50 5.34 -10.64
N GLY A 16 10.36 6.22 -11.61
CA GLY A 16 9.16 6.39 -12.44
C GLY A 16 9.02 5.26 -13.46
N GLN A 17 7.84 5.18 -14.07
CA GLN A 17 7.56 4.17 -15.09
C GLN A 17 8.45 4.31 -16.32
N ASP A 18 8.75 3.18 -16.97
CA ASP A 18 9.54 3.18 -18.21
C ASP A 18 8.73 3.73 -19.40
N PHE A 19 7.42 3.53 -19.39
CA PHE A 19 6.51 4.00 -20.42
C PHE A 19 5.12 4.26 -19.84
N GLN A 20 4.29 4.98 -20.60
CA GLN A 20 2.91 5.27 -20.23
C GLN A 20 2.05 4.01 -20.34
N LEU A 21 1.61 3.48 -19.18
CA LEU A 21 0.84 2.23 -19.08
C LEU A 21 -0.66 2.40 -19.33
N TYR A 22 -1.18 3.62 -19.24
CA TYR A 22 -2.60 3.92 -19.40
C TYR A 22 -2.79 5.00 -20.46
N PRO A 23 -3.80 4.94 -21.34
CA PRO A 23 -4.04 6.01 -22.31
C PRO A 23 -4.63 7.26 -21.66
N GLY A 24 -4.61 8.37 -22.40
CA GLY A 24 -5.24 9.63 -21.99
C GLY A 24 -4.49 10.41 -20.89
N GLU A 25 -5.16 11.43 -20.34
CA GLU A 25 -4.59 12.34 -19.33
C GLU A 25 -4.26 11.63 -18.02
N LEU A 26 -5.09 10.67 -17.60
CA LEU A 26 -4.84 9.86 -16.41
C LEU A 26 -3.54 9.08 -16.53
N GLY A 27 -3.25 8.54 -17.71
CA GLY A 27 -2.00 7.84 -17.95
C GLY A 27 -0.76 8.71 -17.94
N LYS A 28 -0.85 9.94 -18.49
CA LYS A 28 0.22 10.92 -18.35
C LYS A 28 0.47 11.27 -16.88
N ARG A 29 -0.61 11.40 -16.11
CA ARG A 29 -0.55 11.68 -14.68
C ARG A 29 0.15 10.56 -13.91
N ILE A 30 -0.27 9.31 -14.13
CA ILE A 30 0.37 8.12 -13.55
C ILE A 30 1.85 8.06 -13.93
N TYR A 31 2.16 8.24 -15.22
CA TYR A 31 3.53 8.22 -15.70
C TYR A 31 4.41 9.28 -15.02
N ASN A 32 3.87 10.47 -14.73
CA ASN A 32 4.63 11.58 -14.15
C ASN A 32 4.72 11.57 -12.63
N GLU A 33 3.69 11.08 -11.93
CA GLU A 33 3.55 11.25 -10.48
C GLU A 33 3.61 9.92 -9.70
N ILE A 34 3.51 8.76 -10.37
CA ILE A 34 3.43 7.44 -9.71
C ILE A 34 4.63 6.58 -10.07
N SER A 35 5.36 6.14 -9.05
CA SER A 35 6.54 5.30 -9.21
C SER A 35 6.19 3.86 -9.58
N LYS A 36 7.18 3.11 -10.06
CA LYS A 36 7.08 1.66 -10.28
C LYS A 36 6.62 0.92 -9.02
N GLU A 37 7.15 1.31 -7.86
CA GLU A 37 6.81 0.73 -6.57
C GLU A 37 5.33 0.97 -6.20
N ALA A 38 4.86 2.22 -6.30
CA ALA A 38 3.48 2.57 -6.01
C ALA A 38 2.50 1.88 -6.97
N TRP A 39 2.87 1.78 -8.24
CA TRP A 39 2.06 1.08 -9.24
C TRP A 39 1.96 -0.42 -8.99
N ALA A 40 3.06 -1.07 -8.59
CA ALA A 40 3.04 -2.49 -8.22
C ALA A 40 2.09 -2.75 -7.03
N GLN A 41 2.06 -1.83 -6.05
CA GLN A 41 1.08 -1.90 -4.95
C GLN A 41 -0.36 -1.78 -5.44
N TRP A 42 -0.63 -0.89 -6.40
CA TRP A 42 -1.93 -0.78 -7.03
C TRP A 42 -2.32 -2.06 -7.79
N GLN A 43 -1.44 -2.64 -8.61
CA GLN A 43 -1.73 -3.87 -9.36
C GLN A 43 -2.10 -5.04 -8.44
N HIS A 44 -1.44 -5.14 -7.28
CA HIS A 44 -1.80 -6.13 -6.27
C HIS A 44 -3.21 -5.90 -5.72
N LYS A 45 -3.55 -4.66 -5.36
CA LYS A 45 -4.91 -4.29 -4.91
C LYS A 45 -5.97 -4.51 -6.00
N GLN A 46 -5.67 -4.14 -7.24
CA GLN A 46 -6.54 -4.31 -8.39
C GLN A 46 -6.89 -5.80 -8.58
N THR A 47 -5.91 -6.69 -8.50
CA THR A 47 -6.12 -8.14 -8.60
C THR A 47 -7.04 -8.65 -7.49
N MET A 48 -6.84 -8.18 -6.26
CA MET A 48 -7.74 -8.52 -5.14
C MET A 48 -9.16 -8.01 -5.35
N LEU A 49 -9.32 -6.75 -5.80
CA LEU A 49 -10.63 -6.17 -6.10
C LEU A 49 -11.37 -6.96 -7.19
N ILE A 50 -10.67 -7.36 -8.25
CA ILE A 50 -11.24 -8.15 -9.35
C ILE A 50 -11.78 -9.47 -8.82
N ASN A 51 -11.01 -10.19 -8.01
CA ASN A 51 -11.39 -11.49 -7.49
C ASN A 51 -12.53 -11.40 -6.46
N GLU A 52 -12.44 -10.44 -5.53
CA GLU A 52 -13.42 -10.27 -4.44
C GLU A 52 -14.78 -9.78 -4.96
N LYS A 53 -14.78 -8.74 -5.81
CA LYS A 53 -16.01 -8.17 -6.38
C LYS A 53 -16.44 -8.89 -7.67
N LYS A 54 -15.73 -9.94 -8.08
CA LYS A 54 -15.94 -10.68 -9.35
C LYS A 54 -16.08 -9.74 -10.56
N LEU A 55 -15.17 -8.76 -10.64
CA LEU A 55 -15.21 -7.74 -11.68
C LEU A 55 -14.83 -8.34 -13.03
N ASN A 56 -15.42 -7.77 -14.08
CA ASN A 56 -15.20 -8.20 -15.45
C ASN A 56 -14.66 -7.01 -16.25
N MET A 57 -13.43 -7.14 -16.76
CA MET A 57 -12.77 -6.10 -17.55
C MET A 57 -13.48 -5.79 -18.87
N MET A 58 -14.37 -6.67 -19.34
CA MET A 58 -15.19 -6.41 -20.51
C MET A 58 -16.37 -5.47 -20.21
N ASN A 59 -16.84 -5.41 -18.97
CA ASN A 59 -17.93 -4.53 -18.56
C ASN A 59 -17.41 -3.10 -18.30
N ALA A 60 -17.99 -2.12 -18.99
CA ALA A 60 -17.64 -0.70 -18.84
C ALA A 60 -17.85 -0.17 -17.42
N GLU A 61 -18.91 -0.59 -16.72
CA GLU A 61 -19.17 -0.14 -15.34
C GLU A 61 -18.10 -0.65 -14.37
N HIS A 62 -17.68 -1.90 -14.53
CA HIS A 62 -16.62 -2.50 -13.72
C HIS A 62 -15.26 -1.83 -13.99
N ARG A 63 -14.96 -1.49 -15.25
CA ARG A 63 -13.76 -0.69 -15.59
C ARG A 63 -13.79 0.68 -14.94
N LYS A 64 -14.94 1.37 -14.98
CA LYS A 64 -15.10 2.68 -14.34
C LYS A 64 -14.89 2.61 -12.83
N LEU A 65 -15.45 1.59 -12.18
CA LEU A 65 -15.22 1.35 -10.75
C LEU A 65 -13.74 1.13 -10.44
N LEU A 66 -13.04 0.31 -11.22
CA LEU A 66 -11.61 0.06 -11.04
C LEU A 66 -10.77 1.31 -11.25
N GLU A 67 -11.11 2.14 -12.24
CA GLU A 67 -10.43 3.41 -12.48
C GLU A 67 -10.65 4.39 -11.31
N GLN A 68 -11.87 4.47 -10.78
CA GLN A 68 -12.15 5.29 -9.59
C GLN A 68 -11.35 4.82 -8.38
N GLU A 69 -11.33 3.51 -8.10
CA GLU A 69 -10.55 2.94 -7.00
C GLU A 69 -9.04 3.15 -7.18
N MET A 70 -8.55 3.13 -8.43
CA MET A 70 -7.16 3.45 -8.78
C MET A 70 -6.82 4.88 -8.39
N VAL A 71 -7.66 5.83 -8.82
CA VAL A 71 -7.45 7.26 -8.55
C VAL A 71 -7.52 7.53 -7.05
N ASN A 72 -8.50 6.95 -6.37
CA ASN A 72 -8.68 7.05 -4.92
C ASN A 72 -7.44 6.54 -4.18
N PHE A 73 -6.89 5.39 -4.59
CA PHE A 73 -5.72 4.79 -3.96
C PHE A 73 -4.43 5.57 -4.22
N LEU A 74 -4.18 5.94 -5.47
CA LEU A 74 -2.90 6.52 -5.89
C LEU A 74 -2.79 8.02 -5.61
N PHE A 75 -3.89 8.77 -5.71
CA PHE A 75 -3.87 10.24 -5.65
C PHE A 75 -4.62 10.82 -4.46
N GLU A 76 -5.71 10.20 -4.02
CA GLU A 76 -6.50 10.76 -2.90
C GLU A 76 -6.11 10.19 -1.53
N GLY A 77 -5.22 9.20 -1.49
CA GLY A 77 -4.82 8.52 -0.25
C GLY A 77 -5.97 7.83 0.46
N LYS A 78 -7.09 7.58 -0.24
CA LYS A 78 -8.27 6.92 0.33
C LYS A 78 -7.99 5.43 0.45
N GLU A 79 -8.30 4.88 1.63
CA GLU A 79 -8.27 3.44 1.83
C GLU A 79 -9.31 2.77 0.94
N VAL A 80 -8.83 2.03 -0.07
CA VAL A 80 -9.64 1.09 -0.83
C VAL A 80 -10.19 0.05 0.15
N HIS A 81 -11.48 0.16 0.48
CA HIS A 81 -12.17 -0.76 1.37
C HIS A 81 -12.31 -2.13 0.70
N ILE A 82 -11.38 -3.02 1.02
CA ILE A 82 -11.46 -4.45 0.73
C ILE A 82 -11.80 -5.15 2.05
N GLU A 83 -13.05 -5.58 2.21
CA GLU A 83 -13.56 -6.17 3.45
C GLU A 83 -12.72 -7.37 3.95
N ALA A 84 -12.07 -8.12 3.06
CA ALA A 84 -11.18 -9.21 3.43
C ALA A 84 -9.87 -8.79 4.13
N ILE A 85 -9.37 -7.56 3.95
CA ILE A 85 -8.08 -7.11 4.52
C ILE A 85 -8.16 -6.87 6.03
N ARG A 86 -9.37 -6.60 6.58
CA ARG A 86 -9.57 -6.39 8.03
C ARG A 86 -9.15 -7.59 8.87
N ARG A 87 -9.12 -8.80 8.30
CA ARG A 87 -8.71 -10.03 9.01
C ARG A 87 -7.19 -10.24 9.08
N LYS A 88 -6.40 -9.67 8.15
CA LYS A 88 -4.93 -9.90 8.13
C LYS A 88 -4.12 -8.82 8.84
N ILE A 89 -4.58 -7.57 8.86
CA ILE A 89 -3.82 -6.48 9.51
C ILE A 89 -3.77 -6.67 11.04
N LYS A 90 -4.84 -7.17 11.69
CA LYS A 90 -4.84 -7.46 13.14
C LYS A 90 -3.79 -8.49 13.57
N ASN A 91 -3.34 -9.37 12.68
CA ASN A 91 -2.41 -10.46 13.03
C ASN A 91 -0.93 -10.14 12.76
N LYS A 92 -0.59 -8.92 12.29
CA LYS A 92 0.80 -8.56 11.91
C LYS A 92 1.45 -7.49 12.77
N THR A 93 0.74 -6.92 13.74
CA THR A 93 1.26 -5.86 14.63
C THR A 93 1.26 -6.30 16.09
N VAL A 94 2.06 -7.30 16.46
CA VAL A 94 2.84 -7.33 17.73
C VAL A 94 4.02 -8.29 17.56
N PRO A 95 5.26 -7.83 17.29
CA PRO A 95 6.44 -8.55 17.73
C PRO A 95 6.66 -8.19 19.21
N GLU A 96 6.35 -9.13 20.10
CA GLU A 96 6.71 -9.07 21.51
C GLU A 96 8.25 -9.02 21.60
N HIS A 97 8.80 -7.85 21.94
CA HIS A 97 10.22 -7.69 22.19
C HIS A 97 10.59 -8.52 23.43
N ALA A 98 11.05 -9.74 23.20
CA ALA A 98 11.90 -10.46 24.12
C ALA A 98 13.19 -9.66 24.32
N SER A 99 13.38 -9.11 25.50
CA SER A 99 14.69 -8.72 26.02
C SER A 99 14.85 -9.37 27.39
N GLY A 100 15.64 -10.43 27.43
CA GLY A 100 15.94 -11.18 28.63
C GLY A 100 16.94 -10.47 29.55
N ASN A 101 16.77 -10.73 30.84
CA ASN A 101 17.77 -10.83 31.91
C ASN A 101 18.86 -9.75 32.05
N LEU A 102 18.82 -9.06 33.20
CA LEU A 102 20.03 -8.78 33.96
C LEU A 102 19.81 -9.04 35.45
N HIS A 103 20.45 -10.10 35.94
CA HIS A 103 20.73 -10.35 37.35
C HIS A 103 21.27 -9.09 38.05
N LYS A 104 20.81 -8.82 39.28
CA LYS A 104 21.67 -8.39 40.39
C LYS A 104 20.97 -8.60 41.74
N ASN A 105 21.64 -9.39 42.57
CA ASN A 105 21.32 -9.75 43.95
C ASN A 105 21.57 -8.59 44.93
N LYS A 106 21.04 -8.77 46.16
CA LYS A 106 21.38 -8.12 47.46
C LYS A 106 20.68 -6.77 47.70
N HIS A 107 20.13 -6.38 48.86
CA HIS A 107 20.21 -6.79 50.28
C HIS A 107 18.84 -6.43 50.93
N ASN A 108 18.23 -7.31 51.74
CA ASN A 108 18.17 -7.23 53.21
C ASN A 108 17.90 -5.83 53.80
N THR A 109 16.70 -5.59 54.36
CA THR A 109 16.43 -4.92 55.67
C THR A 109 14.94 -4.58 55.85
N HIS A 110 14.28 -5.21 56.83
CA HIS A 110 13.26 -4.66 57.74
C HIS A 110 13.03 -5.70 58.86
N PRO A 111 12.47 -5.40 60.05
CA PRO A 111 12.20 -4.11 60.74
C PRO A 111 12.88 -4.04 62.13
N GLU A 112 12.81 -2.86 62.76
CA GLU A 112 12.40 -2.73 64.17
C GLU A 112 11.08 -1.96 64.21
#